data_AF-A0A4Y2H760-F1
#
_entry.id   AF-A0A4Y2H760-F1
#
_cell.length_a   1.000
_cell.length_b   1.000
_cell.length_c   1.000
_cell.angle_alpha   90.00
_cell.angle_beta   90.00
_cell.angle_gamma   90.00
#
_symmetry.space_group_name_H-M   'P 1'
#
loop_
_entity.id
_entity.type
_entity.pdbx_description
1 polymer ?
#
loop_
_entity_poly.entity_id
_entity_poly.type
_entity_poly.pdbx_seq_one_letter_code
_entity_poly.pdbx_strand_id
1 'polypeptide(L)'
;MARAIYSLKLSLFSSQLKLNTKDKESLLNVYLFIVIIYVKPWLHWILAVKAPYEDLCFLKSLKAYEKGNESTSKAASQKFSQDLWYFTDEIAVLALFDDDVDEET
;
A
#
# COMPACT_ATOMS: atom_id res chain seq x y z
N MET A 1 -0.06 -0.80 -9.73
CA MET A 1 -1.49 -0.86 -10.14
C MET A 1 -1.87 -2.10 -10.96
N ALA A 2 -1.46 -2.26 -12.23
CA ALA A 2 -1.93 -3.39 -13.07
C ALA A 2 -1.69 -4.79 -12.46
N ARG A 3 -0.53 -5.01 -11.84
CA ARG A 3 -0.21 -6.27 -11.15
C ARG A 3 -1.13 -6.57 -9.97
N ALA A 4 -1.54 -5.54 -9.21
CA ALA A 4 -2.47 -5.71 -8.10
C ALA A 4 -3.85 -6.16 -8.61
N ILE A 5 -4.37 -5.53 -9.65
CA ILE A 5 -5.64 -5.93 -10.29
C ILE A 5 -5.55 -7.36 -10.81
N TYR A 6 -4.43 -7.73 -11.43
CA TYR A 6 -4.21 -9.08 -11.92
C TYR A 6 -4.19 -10.11 -10.78
N SER A 7 -3.49 -9.83 -9.68
CA SER A 7 -3.48 -10.69 -8.48
C SER A 7 -4.87 -10.84 -7.87
N LEU A 8 -5.67 -9.77 -7.82
CA LEU A 8 -7.07 -9.83 -7.36
C LEU A 8 -7.91 -10.74 -8.27
N LYS A 9 -7.81 -10.57 -9.59
CA LYS A 9 -8.49 -11.45 -10.55
C LYS A 9 -8.07 -12.91 -10.39
N LEU A 10 -6.78 -13.17 -10.28
CA LEU A 10 -6.24 -14.52 -10.09
C LEU A 10 -6.78 -15.16 -8.80
N SER A 11 -6.95 -14.35 -7.75
CA SER A 11 -7.52 -14.79 -6.46
C SER A 11 -9.01 -15.13 -6.59
N LEU A 12 -9.78 -14.29 -7.29
CA LEU A 12 -11.22 -14.50 -7.52
C LEU A 12 -11.50 -15.75 -8.37
N PHE A 13 -10.68 -16.00 -9.39
CA PHE A 13 -10.79 -17.17 -10.25
C PHE A 13 -9.95 -18.36 -9.78
N SER A 14 -9.44 -18.34 -8.55
CA SER A 14 -8.54 -19.38 -8.02
C SER A 14 -9.15 -20.78 -7.99
N SER A 15 -10.49 -20.90 -7.98
CA SER A 15 -11.21 -22.16 -8.09
C SER A 15 -11.19 -22.77 -9.49
N GLN A 16 -11.06 -21.93 -10.53
CA GLN A 16 -10.99 -22.33 -11.94
C GLN A 16 -9.54 -22.58 -12.39
N LEU A 17 -8.56 -22.14 -11.60
CA LEU A 17 -7.14 -22.26 -11.88
C LEU A 17 -6.53 -23.45 -11.14
N LYS A 18 -5.72 -24.25 -11.84
CA LYS A 18 -4.92 -25.32 -11.23
C LYS A 18 -3.67 -24.73 -10.57
N LEU A 19 -3.84 -24.13 -9.40
CA LEU A 19 -2.74 -23.58 -8.60
C LEU A 19 -2.27 -24.59 -7.55
N ASN A 20 -0.94 -24.65 -7.35
CA ASN A 20 -0.35 -25.42 -6.26
C ASN A 20 -0.70 -24.77 -4.90
N THR A 21 -0.63 -25.53 -3.81
CA THR A 21 -0.91 -25.05 -2.44
C THR A 21 -0.02 -23.88 -2.05
N LYS A 22 1.28 -23.96 -2.36
CA LYS A 22 2.25 -22.88 -2.13
C LYS A 22 1.88 -21.59 -2.88
N ASP A 23 1.47 -21.72 -4.15
CA ASP A 23 1.12 -20.57 -4.97
C ASP A 23 -0.15 -19.90 -4.46
N LYS A 24 -1.15 -20.70 -4.03
CA LYS A 24 -2.37 -20.19 -3.40
C LYS A 24 -2.08 -19.41 -2.12
N GLU A 25 -1.18 -19.90 -1.27
CA GLU A 25 -0.80 -19.20 -0.03
C GLU A 25 -0.08 -17.88 -0.33
N SER A 26 0.86 -17.90 -1.29
CA SER A 26 1.54 -16.67 -1.73
C SER A 26 0.56 -15.64 -2.33
N LEU A 27 -0.42 -16.11 -3.09
CA LEU A 27 -1.45 -15.28 -3.69
C LEU A 27 -2.36 -14.67 -2.63
N LEU A 28 -2.71 -15.45 -1.60
CA LEU A 28 -3.52 -14.98 -0.47
C LEU A 28 -2.79 -13.88 0.31
N ASN A 29 -1.48 -14.01 0.55
CA ASN A 29 -0.68 -12.97 1.19
C ASN A 29 -0.68 -11.66 0.40
N VAL A 30 -0.52 -11.74 -0.92
CA VAL A 30 -0.58 -10.57 -1.81
C VAL A 30 -2.00 -9.98 -1.85
N TYR A 31 -3.03 -10.82 -1.88
CA TYR A 31 -4.42 -10.40 -1.83
C TYR A 31 -4.73 -9.63 -0.54
N LEU A 32 -4.35 -10.16 0.62
CA LEU A 32 -4.55 -9.51 1.92
C LEU A 32 -3.84 -8.16 1.98
N PHE A 33 -2.59 -8.12 1.53
CA PHE A 33 -1.84 -6.86 1.43
C PHE A 33 -2.58 -5.84 0.55
N ILE A 34 -3.07 -6.25 -0.62
CA ILE A 34 -3.77 -5.34 -1.53
C ILE A 34 -5.03 -4.78 -0.86
N VAL A 35 -5.87 -5.65 -0.31
CA VAL A 35 -7.17 -5.27 0.25
C VAL A 35 -7.03 -4.43 1.52
N ILE A 36 -6.12 -4.80 2.42
CA ILE A 36 -5.96 -4.14 3.72
C ILE A 36 -5.16 -2.84 3.60
N ILE A 37 -4.10 -2.84 2.79
CA ILE A 37 -3.10 -1.77 2.80
C ILE A 37 -3.11 -0.95 1.51
N TYR A 38 -3.17 -1.58 0.33
CA TYR A 38 -2.94 -0.88 -0.93
C TYR A 38 -4.17 -0.18 -1.52
N VAL A 39 -5.38 -0.72 -1.32
CA VAL A 39 -6.60 -0.18 -1.96
C VAL A 39 -6.92 1.25 -1.51
N LYS A 40 -6.81 1.56 -0.22
CA LYS A 40 -7.15 2.89 0.31
C LYS A 40 -6.26 4.00 -0.30
N PRO A 41 -4.92 3.96 -0.18
CA PRO A 41 -4.06 4.95 -0.82
C PRO A 41 -4.19 4.96 -2.34
N TRP A 42 -4.43 3.80 -2.97
CA TRP A 42 -4.61 3.74 -4.42
C TRP A 42 -5.78 4.61 -4.91
N LEU A 43 -6.87 4.70 -4.15
CA LEU A 43 -7.99 5.57 -4.50
C LEU A 43 -7.70 7.06 -4.25
N HIS A 44 -6.92 7.39 -3.20
CA HIS A 44 -6.60 8.78 -2.87
C HIS A 44 -5.47 9.39 -3.70
N TRP A 45 -4.52 8.58 -4.19
CA TRP A 45 -3.42 9.05 -5.04
C TRP A 45 -3.85 9.63 -6.40
N ILE A 46 -5.14 9.57 -6.73
CA ILE A 46 -5.72 10.31 -7.86
C ILE A 46 -5.62 11.83 -7.63
N LEU A 47 -5.62 12.28 -6.37
CA LEU A 47 -5.50 13.67 -5.97
C LEU A 47 -4.04 14.02 -5.65
N ALA A 48 -3.36 14.68 -6.59
CA ALA A 48 -1.95 15.05 -6.42
C ALA A 48 -1.68 15.94 -5.20
N VAL A 49 -2.64 16.78 -4.81
CA VAL A 49 -2.51 17.69 -3.65
C VAL A 49 -2.41 16.91 -2.34
N LYS A 50 -3.12 15.78 -2.24
CA LYS A 50 -3.14 14.91 -1.03
C LYS A 50 -2.01 13.88 -1.01
N ALA A 51 -1.25 13.77 -2.10
CA ALA A 51 -0.23 12.73 -2.24
C ALA A 51 0.80 12.73 -1.10
N PRO A 52 1.31 13.88 -0.61
CA PRO A 52 2.28 13.88 0.48
C PRO A 52 1.75 13.29 1.79
N TYR A 53 0.55 13.68 2.20
CA TYR A 53 -0.08 13.18 3.42
C TYR A 53 -0.42 11.69 3.29
N GLU A 54 -1.02 11.29 2.17
CA GLU A 54 -1.38 9.90 1.90
C GLU A 54 -0.17 8.96 1.85
N ASP A 55 0.97 9.44 1.34
CA ASP A 55 2.23 8.71 1.33
C ASP A 55 2.76 8.43 2.75
N LEU A 56 2.66 9.41 3.65
CA LEU A 56 2.99 9.23 5.07
C LEU A 56 2.01 8.27 5.76
N CYS A 57 0.71 8.41 5.50
CA CYS A 57 -0.32 7.49 6.01
C CYS A 57 -0.08 6.06 5.52
N PHE A 58 0.35 5.88 4.27
CA PHE A 58 0.69 4.59 3.72
C PHE A 58 1.91 3.97 4.43
N LEU A 59 2.98 4.74 4.67
CA LEU A 59 4.13 4.30 5.45
C LEU A 59 3.75 3.89 6.87
N LYS A 60 2.90 4.68 7.55
CA LYS A 60 2.36 4.35 8.87
C LYS A 60 1.57 3.03 8.85
N SER A 61 0.75 2.84 7.83
CA SER A 61 -0.06 1.62 7.64
C SER A 61 0.83 0.40 7.37
N LEU A 62 1.88 0.54 6.55
CA LEU A 62 2.89 -0.49 6.35
C LEU A 62 3.56 -0.86 7.68
N LYS A 63 4.00 0.13 8.47
CA LYS A 63 4.64 -0.12 9.76
C LYS A 63 3.72 -0.87 10.73
N ALA A 64 2.42 -0.58 10.72
CA ALA A 64 1.44 -1.33 11.49
C ALA A 64 1.25 -2.77 10.98
N TYR A 65 1.24 -2.95 9.66
CA TYR A 65 1.10 -4.25 8.99
C TYR A 65 2.30 -5.18 9.18
N GLU A 66 3.48 -4.63 9.48
CA GLU A 66 4.70 -5.39 9.78
C GLU A 66 4.47 -6.45 10.88
N LYS A 67 3.59 -6.18 11.85
CA LYS A 67 3.22 -7.13 12.91
C LYS A 67 2.54 -8.41 12.40
N GLY A 68 1.80 -8.32 11.29
CA GLY A 68 1.06 -9.44 10.71
C GLY A 68 1.81 -10.15 9.57
N ASN A 69 2.58 -9.41 8.77
CA ASN A 69 3.36 -9.97 7.67
C ASN A 69 4.61 -9.12 7.40
N GLU A 70 5.65 -9.39 8.18
CA GLU A 70 6.91 -8.64 8.18
C GLU A 70 7.58 -8.64 6.80
N SER A 71 7.64 -9.78 6.11
CA SER A 71 8.34 -9.90 4.82
C SER A 71 7.67 -9.05 3.74
N THR A 72 6.34 -9.11 3.64
CA THR A 72 5.57 -8.32 2.67
C THR A 72 5.64 -6.83 3.01
N SER A 73 5.53 -6.47 4.30
CA SER A 73 5.65 -5.09 4.76
C SER A 73 7.01 -4.50 4.41
N LYS A 74 8.11 -5.21 4.72
CA LYS A 74 9.47 -4.73 4.42
C LYS A 74 9.72 -4.59 2.93
N ALA A 75 9.30 -5.56 2.13
CA ALA A 75 9.43 -5.49 0.68
C ALA A 75 8.63 -4.32 0.09
N ALA A 76 7.42 -4.07 0.59
CA ALA A 76 6.59 -2.94 0.17
C ALA A 76 7.20 -1.60 0.60
N SER A 77 7.66 -1.46 1.85
CA SER A 77 8.34 -0.26 2.33
C SER A 77 9.58 0.05 1.50
N GLN A 78 10.43 -0.93 1.22
CA GLN A 78 11.62 -0.75 0.39
C GLN A 78 11.26 -0.25 -1.02
N LYS A 79 10.25 -0.87 -1.65
CA LYS A 79 9.81 -0.45 -2.98
C LYS A 79 9.23 0.96 -2.95
N PHE A 80 8.45 1.28 -1.93
CA PHE A 80 7.81 2.58 -1.79
C PHE A 80 8.81 3.71 -1.49
N SER A 81 9.85 3.45 -0.69
CA SER A 81 10.94 4.41 -0.47
C SER A 81 11.64 4.84 -1.77
N GLN A 82 11.68 3.98 -2.79
CA GLN A 82 12.20 4.34 -4.11
C GLN A 82 11.23 5.23 -4.90
N ASP A 83 9.93 5.06 -4.67
CA ASP A 83 8.88 5.81 -5.35
C ASP A 83 8.67 7.20 -4.70
N LEU A 84 9.20 7.41 -3.48
CA LEU A 84 9.24 8.68 -2.73
C LEU A 84 10.36 9.65 -3.16
N TRP A 85 10.90 9.52 -4.38
CA TRP A 85 12.00 10.37 -4.87
C TRP A 85 11.68 11.87 -4.87
N TYR A 86 10.39 12.22 -4.93
CA TYR A 86 9.91 13.59 -4.94
C TYR A 86 9.69 14.15 -3.53
N PHE A 87 9.66 13.28 -2.50
CA PHE A 87 9.30 13.64 -1.14
C PHE A 87 10.48 14.32 -0.42
N THR A 88 10.59 15.64 -0.59
CA THR A 88 11.60 16.47 0.07
C THR A 88 11.14 16.95 1.45
N ASP A 89 12.04 17.60 2.20
CA ASP A 89 11.72 18.19 3.50
C ASP A 89 10.61 19.24 3.40
N GLU A 90 10.56 20.03 2.33
CA GLU A 90 9.50 20.99 2.09
C GLU A 90 8.14 20.31 1.87
N ILE A 91 8.13 19.19 1.13
CA ILE A 91 6.91 18.40 0.92
C ILE A 91 6.45 17.76 2.24
N ALA A 92 7.39 17.31 3.07
CA ALA A 92 7.08 16.78 4.39
C ALA A 92 6.41 17.85 5.27
N VAL A 93 6.90 19.10 5.24
CA VAL A 93 6.27 20.22 5.94
C VAL A 93 4.89 20.53 5.36
N LEU A 94 4.73 20.55 4.03
CA LEU A 94 3.44 20.79 3.39
C LEU A 94 2.41 19.71 3.75
N ALA A 95 2.82 18.45 3.91
CA ALA A 95 1.95 17.36 4.32
C ALA A 95 1.33 17.55 5.71
N LEU A 96 1.94 18.36 6.58
CA LEU A 96 1.40 18.68 7.91
C LEU A 96 0.23 19.67 7.86
N PHE A 97 0.06 20.37 6.73
CA PHE A 97 -1.02 21.33 6.52
C PHE A 97 -2.15 20.76 5.64
N ASP A 98 -2.18 19.44 5.45
CA ASP A 98 -3.32 18.79 4.77
C ASP A 98 -4.56 18.87 5.66
N ASP A 99 -5.72 19.14 5.05
CA ASP A 99 -7.01 19.27 5.76
C ASP A 99 -7.40 17.98 6.52
N ASP A 100 -6.83 16.83 6.14
CA ASP A 100 -7.06 15.53 6.79
C ASP A 100 -6.15 15.29 8.02
N VAL A 101 -5.29 16.25 8.41
CA VAL A 101 -4.50 16.22 9.64
C VAL A 101 -5.34 16.75 10.81
N ASP A 102 -5.46 15.97 11.90
CA ASP A 102 -6.20 16.41 13.08
C ASP A 102 -5.57 17.67 13.70
N GLU A 103 -6.38 18.71 13.97
CA GLU A 103 -5.94 19.97 14.58
C GLU A 103 -5.48 19.84 16.04
N GLU A 104 -5.78 18.71 16.71
CA GLU A 104 -5.31 18.41 18.06
C GLU A 104 -3.91 17.78 18.01
N THR A 105 -2.86 18.60 17.88
CA THR A 105 -1.49 18.21 18.23
C THR A 105 -0.86 19.17 19.23
#